data_AF-A0A7C3M468-F1
#
_entry.id   AF-A0A7C3M468-F1
#
_cell.length_a   1.000
_cell.length_b   1.000
_cell.length_c   1.000
_cell.angle_alpha   90.00
_cell.angle_beta   90.00
_cell.angle_gamma   90.00
#
_symmetry.space_group_name_H-M   'P 1'
#
loop_
_entity.id
_entity.type
_entity.pdbx_description
1 polymer ?
#
loop_
_entity_poly.entity_id
_entity_poly.type
_entity_poly.pdbx_seq_one_letter_code
_entity_poly.pdbx_strand_id
1 'polypeptide(L)'
;MTVTPRERVLTALAHKQPDVTPWQIDLTIDARDNTARYLNDPDFERKIGNHLAGYSDGYFVEIRPNYWQDQFGIVWNRTIDKDIGNVAEYLIKEPDLSGYRFPTPDLERNAKGCERLVAEHPNEFRMADLGFSMFERAWTLRGMEELLADMVLHP
;
A
#
# COMPACT_ATOMS: atom_id res chain seq x y z
N MET A 1 24.55 24.21 -1.93
CA MET A 1 23.50 23.38 -2.56
C MET A 1 22.51 23.03 -1.47
N THR A 2 21.21 23.15 -1.71
CA THR A 2 20.18 22.80 -0.71
C THR A 2 20.08 21.28 -0.65
N VAL A 3 20.19 20.70 0.55
CA VAL A 3 20.03 19.25 0.75
C VAL A 3 18.59 18.85 0.41
N THR A 4 18.43 17.91 -0.50
CA THR A 4 17.13 17.39 -0.96
C THR A 4 16.53 16.39 0.03
N PRO A 5 15.20 16.18 0.01
CA PRO A 5 14.58 15.13 0.80
C PRO A 5 15.20 13.74 0.56
N ARG A 6 15.50 13.40 -0.69
CA ARG A 6 16.19 12.16 -1.08
C ARG A 6 17.56 12.00 -0.42
N GLU A 7 18.37 13.05 -0.41
CA GLU A 7 19.69 13.04 0.23
C GLU A 7 19.60 12.84 1.73
N ARG A 8 18.59 13.42 2.40
CA ARG A 8 18.36 13.19 3.84
C ARG A 8 18.02 11.74 4.14
N VAL A 9 17.12 11.14 3.36
CA VAL A 9 16.76 9.72 3.52
C VAL A 9 17.97 8.82 3.30
N LEU A 10 18.74 9.06 2.23
CA LEU A 10 19.97 8.30 1.97
C LEU A 10 21.03 8.45 3.09
N THR A 11 21.15 9.65 3.65
CA THR A 11 22.06 9.90 4.79
C THR A 11 21.63 9.11 6.02
N ALA A 12 20.33 9.13 6.35
CA ALA A 12 19.78 8.38 7.46
C ALA A 12 19.93 6.85 7.27
N LEU A 13 19.65 6.32 6.07
CA LEU A 13 19.82 4.90 5.73
C LEU A 13 21.29 4.45 5.81
N ALA A 14 22.24 5.38 5.61
CA ALA A 14 23.66 5.12 5.81
C ALA A 14 24.09 5.22 7.29
N HIS A 15 23.16 5.28 8.23
CA HIS A 15 23.38 5.48 9.66
C HIS A 15 24.20 6.74 10.00
N LYS A 16 24.01 7.81 9.21
CA LYS A 16 24.61 9.13 9.44
C LYS A 16 23.51 10.14 9.79
N GLN A 17 23.88 11.18 10.54
CA GLN A 17 22.95 12.24 10.93
C GLN A 17 22.71 13.20 9.76
N PRO A 18 21.47 13.32 9.22
CA PRO A 18 21.10 14.37 8.29
C PRO A 18 20.92 15.73 9.00
N ASP A 19 20.79 16.80 8.21
CA ASP A 19 20.51 18.16 8.70
C ASP A 19 19.17 18.26 9.44
N VAL A 20 18.20 17.43 9.07
CA VAL A 20 16.95 17.18 9.82
C VAL A 20 16.53 15.73 9.64
N THR A 21 15.89 15.14 10.66
CA THR A 21 15.29 13.80 10.57
C THR A 21 14.31 13.75 9.39
N PRO A 22 14.43 12.83 8.42
CA PRO A 22 13.46 12.71 7.33
C PRO A 22 12.12 12.18 7.86
N TRP A 23 11.01 12.58 7.22
CA TRP A 23 9.66 12.14 7.61
C TRP A 23 8.79 11.81 6.40
N GLN A 24 7.80 10.96 6.67
CA GLN A 24 6.67 10.68 5.80
C GLN A 24 5.43 10.58 6.68
N ILE A 25 4.39 11.34 6.34
CA ILE A 25 3.10 11.32 7.01
C ILE A 25 2.04 10.99 5.97
N ASP A 26 1.53 9.76 6.05
CA ASP A 26 0.38 9.27 5.31
C ASP A 26 -0.73 8.97 6.32
N LEU A 27 -1.95 9.42 6.05
CA LEU A 27 -3.06 9.38 6.99
C LEU A 27 -4.20 8.54 6.44
N THR A 28 -4.93 7.86 7.33
CA THR A 28 -6.23 7.27 6.98
C THR A 28 -7.18 8.37 6.52
N ILE A 29 -8.16 8.02 5.69
CA ILE A 29 -9.11 8.97 5.08
C ILE A 29 -9.73 9.89 6.13
N ASP A 30 -10.23 9.33 7.24
CA ASP A 30 -10.86 10.11 8.30
C ASP A 30 -9.85 11.02 9.02
N ALA A 31 -8.63 10.56 9.29
CA ALA A 31 -7.58 11.37 9.93
C ALA A 31 -7.10 12.50 9.01
N ARG A 32 -6.97 12.20 7.72
CA ARG A 32 -6.64 13.16 6.66
C ARG A 32 -7.69 14.26 6.57
N ASP A 33 -8.97 13.89 6.51
CA ASP A 33 -10.08 14.85 6.41
C ASP A 33 -10.24 15.70 7.67
N ASN A 34 -10.02 15.12 8.85
CA ASN A 34 -9.98 15.87 10.10
C ASN A 34 -8.83 16.90 10.10
N THR A 35 -7.65 16.50 9.63
CA THR A 35 -6.46 17.37 9.58
C THR A 35 -6.65 18.51 8.58
N ALA A 36 -7.13 18.21 7.36
CA ALA A 36 -7.43 19.21 6.36
C ALA A 36 -8.45 20.25 6.86
N ARG A 37 -9.51 19.81 7.55
CA ARG A 37 -10.49 20.71 8.16
C ARG A 37 -9.89 21.56 9.27
N TYR A 38 -9.08 20.98 10.15
CA TYR A 38 -8.43 21.71 11.23
C TYR A 38 -7.47 22.79 10.72
N LEU A 39 -6.70 22.48 9.68
CA LEU A 39 -5.76 23.41 9.05
C LEU A 39 -6.43 24.40 8.08
N ASN A 40 -7.71 24.18 7.75
CA ASN A 40 -8.41 24.86 6.65
C ASN A 40 -7.62 24.81 5.33
N ASP A 41 -7.04 23.65 5.04
CA ASP A 41 -6.16 23.44 3.89
C ASP A 41 -6.36 22.03 3.32
N PRO A 42 -7.12 21.88 2.22
CA PRO A 42 -7.30 20.59 1.58
C PRO A 42 -6.05 20.09 0.87
N ASP A 43 -5.00 20.91 0.69
CA ASP A 43 -3.76 20.54 0.00
C ASP A 43 -2.55 20.45 0.94
N PHE A 44 -2.78 20.34 2.25
CA PHE A 44 -1.72 20.40 3.27
C PHE A 44 -0.63 19.34 3.07
N GLU A 45 -0.99 18.16 2.56
CA GLU A 45 -0.08 17.02 2.31
C GLU A 45 1.08 17.42 1.39
N ARG A 46 0.85 18.34 0.44
CA ARG A 46 1.89 18.85 -0.48
C ARG A 46 2.83 19.86 0.19
N LYS A 47 2.46 20.40 1.35
CA LYS A 47 3.13 21.51 2.03
C LYS A 47 3.89 21.08 3.28
N ILE A 48 3.57 19.90 3.83
CA ILE A 48 4.23 19.35 5.02
C ILE A 48 5.65 18.81 4.76
N GLY A 49 6.14 18.84 3.52
CA GLY A 49 7.52 18.51 3.20
C GLY A 49 7.84 17.02 3.36
N ASN A 50 6.89 16.15 3.05
CA ASN A 50 7.10 14.70 2.99
C ASN A 50 8.33 14.34 2.15
N HIS A 51 9.10 13.34 2.60
CA HIS A 51 10.39 13.01 2.00
C HIS A 51 10.33 11.86 1.00
N LEU A 52 9.24 11.11 0.99
CA LEU A 52 9.07 9.91 0.20
C LEU A 52 8.04 10.15 -0.91
N ALA A 53 8.22 9.44 -2.02
CA ALA A 53 7.23 9.31 -3.07
C ALA A 53 7.10 7.83 -3.44
N GLY A 54 5.87 7.32 -3.50
CA GLY A 54 5.58 5.90 -3.65
C GLY A 54 4.85 5.55 -4.95
N TYR A 55 5.09 4.34 -5.45
CA TYR A 55 4.23 3.68 -6.43
C TYR A 55 3.96 2.24 -5.99
N SER A 56 2.68 1.89 -5.85
CA SER A 56 2.27 0.54 -5.45
C SER A 56 1.78 -0.26 -6.65
N ASP A 57 2.20 -1.53 -6.75
CA ASP A 57 1.59 -2.47 -7.68
C ASP A 57 0.12 -2.75 -7.31
N GLY A 58 -0.68 -3.06 -8.32
CA GLY A 58 -2.05 -3.49 -8.16
C GLY A 58 -3.11 -2.44 -8.40
N TYR A 59 -4.35 -2.90 -8.41
CA TYR A 59 -5.53 -2.11 -8.71
C TYR A 59 -6.74 -2.71 -8.02
N PHE A 60 -7.74 -1.87 -7.87
CA PHE A 60 -9.06 -2.23 -7.37
C PHE A 60 -10.10 -1.85 -8.39
N VAL A 61 -11.07 -2.73 -8.63
CA VAL A 61 -12.26 -2.46 -9.44
C VAL A 61 -13.47 -2.50 -8.53
N GLU A 62 -14.27 -1.43 -8.51
CA GLU A 62 -15.53 -1.45 -7.78
C GLU A 62 -16.53 -2.34 -8.52
N ILE A 63 -16.93 -3.44 -7.90
CA ILE A 63 -17.86 -4.42 -8.48
C ILE A 63 -19.31 -4.18 -8.05
N ARG A 64 -19.51 -3.43 -6.95
CA ARG A 64 -20.77 -2.89 -6.45
C ARG A 64 -20.46 -1.83 -5.37
N PRO A 65 -21.41 -0.96 -4.97
CA PRO A 65 -21.13 0.16 -4.08
C PRO A 65 -20.36 -0.23 -2.81
N ASN A 66 -19.16 0.32 -2.63
CA ASN A 66 -18.22 0.05 -1.53
C ASN A 66 -17.65 -1.39 -1.48
N TYR A 67 -17.74 -2.16 -2.55
CA TYR A 67 -17.08 -3.46 -2.67
C TYR A 67 -16.11 -3.46 -3.84
N TRP A 68 -14.84 -3.65 -3.52
CA TRP A 68 -13.73 -3.47 -4.44
C TRP A 68 -13.00 -4.79 -4.61
N GLN A 69 -12.86 -5.27 -5.85
CA GLN A 69 -12.10 -6.47 -6.14
C GLN A 69 -10.66 -6.11 -6.49
N ASP A 70 -9.69 -6.76 -5.85
CA ASP A 70 -8.26 -6.61 -6.18
C ASP A 70 -7.81 -7.56 -7.29
N GLN A 71 -6.57 -7.41 -7.75
CA GLN A 71 -5.98 -8.26 -8.80
C GLN A 71 -5.85 -9.74 -8.44
N PHE A 72 -5.93 -10.10 -7.15
CA PHE A 72 -5.93 -11.48 -6.66
C PHE A 72 -7.35 -12.05 -6.57
N GLY A 73 -8.36 -11.29 -7.00
CA GLY A 73 -9.76 -11.68 -7.00
C GLY A 73 -10.46 -11.48 -5.65
N ILE A 74 -9.76 -10.95 -4.63
CA ILE A 74 -10.32 -10.73 -3.30
C ILE A 74 -11.29 -9.56 -3.37
N VAL A 75 -12.50 -9.76 -2.83
CA VAL A 75 -13.50 -8.70 -2.71
C VAL A 75 -13.42 -8.05 -1.33
N TRP A 76 -13.10 -6.77 -1.31
CA TRP A 76 -12.94 -5.94 -0.12
C TRP A 76 -14.21 -5.13 0.14
N ASN A 77 -14.90 -5.43 1.25
CA ASN A 77 -16.00 -4.67 1.79
C ASN A 77 -15.49 -3.42 2.52
N ARG A 78 -15.66 -2.26 1.90
CA ARG A 78 -15.26 -0.95 2.40
C ARG A 78 -16.41 -0.11 2.96
N THR A 79 -17.51 -0.76 3.36
CA THR A 79 -18.67 -0.04 3.94
C THR A 79 -18.39 0.54 5.33
N ILE A 80 -17.41 -0.01 6.07
CA ILE A 80 -17.01 0.44 7.40
C ILE A 80 -15.59 1.00 7.35
N ASP A 81 -14.60 0.15 7.11
CA ASP A 81 -13.21 0.56 6.88
C ASP A 81 -13.01 0.90 5.40
N LYS A 82 -12.85 2.18 5.11
CA LYS A 82 -12.68 2.68 3.73
C LYS A 82 -11.23 2.64 3.26
N ASP A 83 -10.28 2.54 4.18
CA ASP A 83 -8.85 2.58 3.88
C ASP A 83 -8.38 1.24 3.32
N ILE A 84 -8.67 0.14 4.02
CA ILE A 84 -8.30 -1.21 3.60
C ILE A 84 -9.57 -1.98 3.17
N GLY A 85 -10.51 -2.12 4.09
CA GLY A 85 -11.72 -2.90 3.94
C GLY A 85 -11.60 -4.32 4.52
N ASN A 86 -12.75 -4.98 4.65
CA ASN A 86 -12.82 -6.36 5.15
C ASN A 86 -12.98 -7.34 4.00
N VAL A 87 -12.34 -8.51 4.07
CA VAL A 87 -12.56 -9.57 3.09
C VAL A 87 -14.03 -10.01 3.13
N ALA A 88 -14.74 -9.86 2.02
CA ALA A 88 -16.15 -10.20 1.92
C ALA A 88 -16.36 -11.71 1.83
N GLU A 89 -15.43 -12.41 1.20
CA GLU A 89 -15.43 -13.86 1.07
C GLU A 89 -14.00 -14.38 0.82
N TYR A 90 -13.62 -15.45 1.53
CA TYR A 90 -12.35 -16.15 1.32
C TYR A 90 -12.41 -17.05 0.09
N LEU A 91 -11.43 -16.92 -0.81
CA LEU A 91 -11.39 -17.69 -2.06
C LEU A 91 -10.93 -19.13 -1.84
N ILE A 92 -10.16 -19.38 -0.77
CA ILE A 92 -9.57 -20.67 -0.45
C ILE A 92 -10.30 -21.24 0.76
N LYS A 93 -11.11 -22.28 0.54
CA LYS A 93 -12.00 -22.86 1.57
C LYS A 93 -11.39 -24.04 2.31
N GLU A 94 -10.39 -24.66 1.70
CA GLU A 94 -9.68 -25.85 2.19
C GLU A 94 -8.18 -25.58 2.07
N PRO A 95 -7.30 -26.32 2.78
CA PRO A 95 -5.84 -26.20 2.67
C PRO A 95 -5.30 -26.74 1.33
N ASP A 96 -5.89 -26.32 0.22
CA ASP A 96 -5.52 -26.69 -1.14
C ASP A 96 -5.52 -25.45 -2.05
N LEU A 97 -4.35 -25.19 -2.64
CA LEU A 97 -4.14 -24.10 -3.59
C LEU A 97 -4.39 -24.51 -5.04
N SER A 98 -4.64 -25.79 -5.33
CA SER A 98 -4.74 -26.32 -6.70
C SER A 98 -5.83 -25.65 -7.54
N GLY A 99 -6.91 -25.19 -6.89
CA GLY A 99 -8.01 -24.46 -7.52
C GLY A 99 -7.78 -22.96 -7.68
N TYR A 100 -6.73 -22.40 -7.08
CA TYR A 100 -6.46 -20.97 -7.09
C TYR A 100 -5.31 -20.63 -8.06
N ARG A 101 -5.56 -19.68 -8.96
CA ARG A 101 -4.55 -19.18 -9.90
C ARG A 101 -4.11 -17.79 -9.47
N PHE A 102 -2.84 -17.65 -9.12
CA PHE A 102 -2.24 -16.35 -8.85
C PHE A 102 -2.25 -15.46 -10.10
N PRO A 103 -2.50 -14.14 -9.94
CA PRO A 103 -2.45 -13.21 -11.05
C PRO A 103 -1.03 -13.10 -11.60
N THR A 104 -0.93 -12.84 -12.89
CA THR A 104 0.33 -12.41 -13.51
C THR A 104 0.47 -10.90 -13.32
N PRO A 105 1.61 -10.40 -12.86
CA PRO A 105 1.81 -8.96 -12.68
C PRO A 105 1.76 -8.24 -14.03
N ASP A 106 1.13 -7.07 -14.04
CA ASP A 106 1.11 -6.19 -15.21
C ASP A 106 2.41 -5.37 -15.27
N LEU A 107 3.43 -5.97 -15.89
CA LEU A 107 4.77 -5.38 -15.99
C LEU A 107 4.78 -4.07 -16.78
N GLU A 108 3.91 -3.93 -17.78
CA GLU A 108 3.85 -2.71 -18.60
C GLU A 108 3.26 -1.55 -17.79
N ARG A 109 2.16 -1.79 -17.06
CA ARG A 109 1.58 -0.79 -16.16
C ARG A 109 2.57 -0.37 -15.08
N ASN A 110 3.26 -1.33 -14.48
CA ASN A 110 4.25 -1.06 -13.44
C ASN A 110 5.46 -0.28 -13.96
N ALA A 111 5.96 -0.59 -15.15
CA ALA A 111 7.03 0.18 -15.78
C ALA A 111 6.62 1.65 -15.97
N LYS A 112 5.42 1.90 -16.53
CA LYS A 112 4.89 3.26 -16.71
C LYS A 112 4.69 4.00 -15.39
N GLY A 113 4.22 3.29 -14.35
CA GLY A 113 4.07 3.83 -13.00
C GLY A 113 5.40 4.31 -12.41
N CYS A 114 6.42 3.46 -12.49
CA CYS A 114 7.78 3.77 -12.04
C CYS A 114 8.42 4.92 -12.85
N GLU A 115 8.23 4.94 -14.17
CA GLU A 115 8.71 6.04 -15.04
C GLU A 115 8.11 7.38 -14.63
N ARG A 116 6.79 7.42 -14.40
CA ARG A 116 6.09 8.62 -13.90
C ARG A 116 6.60 9.05 -12.53
N LEU A 117 6.75 8.10 -11.59
CA LEU A 117 7.28 8.36 -10.25
C LEU A 117 8.67 9.03 -10.31
N VAL A 118 9.54 8.56 -11.21
CA VAL A 118 10.88 9.14 -11.42
C VAL A 118 10.81 10.56 -11.99
N ALA A 119 9.90 10.81 -12.93
CA ALA A 119 9.77 12.11 -13.60
C ALA A 119 9.15 13.19 -12.69
N GLU A 120 8.14 12.82 -11.90
CA GLU A 120 7.36 13.75 -11.07
C GLU A 120 8.06 14.09 -9.75
N HIS A 121 8.92 13.20 -9.25
CA HIS A 121 9.55 13.32 -7.92
C HIS A 121 11.08 13.29 -7.98
N PRO A 122 11.73 14.29 -8.59
CA PRO A 122 13.19 14.30 -8.77
C PRO A 122 13.95 14.41 -7.44
N ASN A 123 13.33 15.01 -6.41
CA ASN A 123 13.99 15.39 -5.16
C ASN A 123 13.58 14.52 -3.97
N GLU A 124 12.48 13.77 -4.05
CA GLU A 124 12.03 12.83 -3.03
C GLU A 124 12.73 11.48 -3.15
N PHE A 125 12.78 10.76 -2.02
CA PHE A 125 13.19 9.37 -2.00
C PHE A 125 12.06 8.51 -2.58
N ARG A 126 12.29 7.99 -3.79
CA ARG A 126 11.30 7.22 -4.54
C ARG A 126 11.35 5.76 -4.13
N MET A 127 10.18 5.17 -3.88
CA MET A 127 10.01 3.77 -3.54
C MET A 127 8.90 3.15 -4.39
N ALA A 128 9.11 1.90 -4.77
CA ALA A 128 8.05 1.06 -5.31
C ALA A 128 7.72 0.00 -4.26
N ASP A 129 6.44 -0.21 -4.01
CA ASP A 129 5.98 -1.16 -3.01
C ASP A 129 5.11 -2.27 -3.62
N LEU A 130 5.18 -3.41 -2.94
CA LEU A 130 4.44 -4.63 -3.24
C LEU A 130 3.51 -4.89 -2.06
N GLY A 131 2.39 -4.16 -2.00
CA GLY A 131 1.41 -4.12 -0.92
C GLY A 131 1.61 -5.13 0.23
N PHE A 132 0.81 -6.21 0.23
CA PHE A 132 0.82 -7.21 1.29
C PHE A 132 2.01 -8.18 1.19
N SER A 133 2.59 -8.52 2.35
CA SER A 133 3.51 -9.65 2.50
C SER A 133 2.83 -10.99 2.16
N MET A 134 3.62 -12.07 2.07
CA MET A 134 3.07 -13.41 1.82
C MET A 134 2.12 -13.89 2.90
N PHE A 135 2.41 -13.59 4.18
CA PHE A 135 1.50 -13.92 5.28
C PHE A 135 0.19 -13.14 5.17
N GLU A 136 0.28 -11.85 4.86
CA GLU A 136 -0.91 -11.03 4.70
C GLU A 136 -1.74 -11.45 3.49
N ARG A 137 -1.07 -11.78 2.39
CA ARG A 137 -1.72 -12.35 1.22
C ARG A 137 -2.40 -13.68 1.52
N ALA A 138 -1.81 -14.52 2.38
CA ALA A 138 -2.40 -15.80 2.75
C ALA A 138 -3.69 -15.62 3.56
N TRP A 139 -3.71 -14.76 4.59
CA TRP A 139 -4.92 -14.61 5.41
C TRP A 139 -6.05 -13.93 4.65
N THR A 140 -5.73 -13.05 3.68
CA THR A 140 -6.75 -12.44 2.83
C THR A 140 -7.43 -13.45 1.89
N LEU A 141 -6.75 -14.55 1.56
CA LEU A 141 -7.28 -15.63 0.70
C LEU A 141 -7.98 -16.74 1.49
N ARG A 142 -7.46 -17.12 2.68
CA ARG A 142 -7.87 -18.29 3.48
C ARG A 142 -8.63 -17.94 4.76
N GLY A 143 -8.49 -16.71 5.26
CA GLY A 143 -8.92 -16.32 6.60
C GLY A 143 -7.84 -16.58 7.64
N MET A 144 -7.78 -15.73 8.68
CA MET A 144 -6.71 -15.78 9.69
C MET A 144 -6.76 -17.06 10.53
N GLU A 145 -7.94 -17.42 11.04
CA GLU A 145 -8.12 -18.60 11.90
C GLU A 145 -7.72 -19.89 11.18
N GLU A 146 -8.28 -20.09 9.99
CA GLU A 146 -8.00 -21.24 9.15
C GLU A 146 -6.53 -21.28 8.70
N LEU A 147 -5.94 -20.15 8.30
CA LEU A 147 -4.51 -20.10 7.95
C LEU A 147 -3.62 -20.53 9.13
N LEU A 148 -3.93 -20.07 10.35
CA LEU A 148 -3.16 -20.43 11.53
C LEU A 148 -3.35 -21.90 11.92
N ALA A 149 -4.54 -22.47 11.72
CA ALA A 149 -4.78 -23.90 11.88
C ALA A 149 -3.99 -24.71 10.84
N ASP A 150 -4.01 -24.28 9.57
CA ASP A 150 -3.28 -24.90 8.46
C ASP A 150 -1.77 -24.91 8.73
N MET A 151 -1.19 -23.86 9.32
CA MET A 151 0.24 -23.84 9.69
C MET A 151 0.64 -24.95 10.68
N VAL A 152 -0.29 -25.47 11.47
CA VAL A 152 -0.05 -26.55 12.44
C VAL A 152 -0.38 -27.91 11.83
N LEU A 153 -1.51 -28.00 11.11
CA LEU A 153 -2.03 -29.26 10.56
C LEU A 153 -1.41 -29.64 9.21
N HIS A 154 -0.90 -28.66 8.46
CA HIS A 154 -0.41 -28.74 7.08
C HIS A 154 0.85 -27.87 6.84
N PRO A 155 1.97 -28.10 7.54
CA PRO A 155 3.17 -27.27 7.45
C PRO A 155 3.97 -27.40 6.15
#